data_AF-A0A3M1SLP5-F1
#
_entry.id   AF-A0A3M1SLP5-F1
#
_cell.length_a   1.000
_cell.length_b   1.000
_cell.length_c   1.000
_cell.angle_alpha   90.00
_cell.angle_beta   90.00
_cell.angle_gamma   90.00
#
_symmetry.space_group_name_H-M   'P 1'
#
loop_
_entity.id
_entity.type
_entity.pdbx_description
1 polymer ?
#
loop_
_entity_poly.entity_id
_entity_poly.type
_entity_poly.pdbx_seq_one_letter_code
_entity_poly.pdbx_strand_id
1 'polypeptide(L)'
;MAQLLGWLIIYSHDFNLSAIMSLLQDVDVPSGLRPGFIAEIRGEILSTTKRDSLGRAEVLIDGKRVASVERLIYSHFKGFPPDELKKRFEYYSGLRAE
;
A
#
# COMPACT_ATOMS: atom_id res chain seq x y z
N MET A 1 4.93 -6.69 0.91
CA MET A 1 5.08 -5.39 0.22
C MET A 1 3.87 -4.49 0.45
N ALA A 2 2.70 -4.80 -0.10
CA ALA A 2 1.50 -3.97 0.08
C ALA A 2 1.12 -3.75 1.55
N GLN A 3 0.98 -4.81 2.34
CA GLN A 3 0.64 -4.70 3.76
C GLN A 3 1.67 -3.88 4.57
N LEU A 4 2.96 -4.05 4.27
CA LEU A 4 4.04 -3.30 4.94
C LEU A 4 3.95 -1.80 4.66
N LEU A 5 3.72 -1.42 3.39
CA LEU A 5 3.56 -0.02 3.03
C LEU A 5 2.28 0.60 3.59
N GLY A 6 1.16 -0.14 3.57
CA GLY A 6 -0.06 0.29 4.23
C GLY A 6 0.16 0.54 5.72
N TRP A 7 0.91 -0.32 6.40
CA TRP A 7 1.26 -0.15 7.81
C TRP A 7 2.19 1.05 8.05
N LEU A 8 3.23 1.22 7.23
CA LEU A 8 4.15 2.36 7.32
C LEU A 8 3.40 3.70 7.19
N ILE A 9 2.45 3.78 6.26
CA ILE A 9 1.61 4.96 6.06
C ILE A 9 0.77 5.28 7.31
N ILE A 10 0.09 4.27 7.86
CA ILE A 10 -0.73 4.44 9.05
C ILE A 10 0.15 4.92 10.22
N TYR A 11 1.32 4.28 10.39
CA TYR A 11 2.29 4.61 11.44
C TYR A 11 2.84 6.04 11.29
N SER A 12 3.28 6.44 10.10
CA SER A 12 3.85 7.77 9.84
C SER A 12 2.85 8.92 9.98
N HIS A 13 1.56 8.62 10.03
CA HIS A 13 0.49 9.59 10.21
C HIS A 13 -0.25 9.42 11.55
N ASP A 14 0.43 8.87 12.57
CA ASP A 14 -0.08 8.69 13.92
C ASP A 14 -1.44 7.98 13.96
N PHE A 15 -1.65 7.01 13.08
CA PHE A 15 -2.88 6.22 12.98
C PHE A 15 -4.15 7.03 12.67
N ASN A 16 -4.00 8.31 12.28
CA ASN A 16 -5.12 9.19 11.94
C ASN A 16 -5.64 8.99 10.52
N LEU A 17 -5.04 8.06 9.76
CA LEU A 17 -5.41 7.74 8.39
C LEU A 17 -5.73 6.24 8.27
N SER A 18 -6.79 5.94 7.52
CA SER A 18 -7.00 4.62 6.92
C SER A 18 -6.47 4.64 5.49
N ALA A 19 -5.82 3.56 5.05
CA ALA A 19 -5.23 3.44 3.73
C ALA A 19 -5.94 2.34 2.94
N ILE A 20 -6.43 2.67 1.74
CA ILE A 20 -6.97 1.69 0.78
C ILE A 20 -5.98 1.57 -0.37
N MET A 21 -5.56 0.34 -0.66
CA MET A 21 -4.71 0.04 -1.81
C MET A 21 -5.54 0.16 -3.08
N SER A 22 -5.29 1.21 -3.87
CA SER A 22 -6.12 1.56 -5.02
C SER A 22 -5.52 1.13 -6.37
N LEU A 23 -4.19 1.02 -6.46
CA LEU A 23 -3.50 0.62 -7.68
C LEU A 23 -2.17 -0.08 -7.36
N LEU A 24 -1.90 -1.14 -8.09
CA LEU A 24 -0.62 -1.85 -8.10
C LEU A 24 -0.15 -1.96 -9.57
N GLN A 25 1.05 -1.47 -9.87
CA GLN A 25 1.57 -1.40 -11.25
C GLN A 25 3.05 -1.78 -11.30
N ASP A 26 3.48 -2.32 -12.44
CA ASP A 26 4.88 -2.70 -12.72
C ASP A 26 5.45 -3.64 -11.63
N VAL A 27 4.71 -4.72 -11.38
CA VAL A 27 5.02 -5.72 -10.36
C VAL A 27 5.83 -6.83 -10.98
N ASP A 28 7.00 -7.11 -10.39
CA ASP A 28 7.78 -8.31 -10.69
C ASP A 28 7.80 -9.24 -9.47
N VAL A 29 7.27 -10.46 -9.64
CA VAL A 29 7.31 -11.52 -8.61
C VAL A 29 7.79 -12.82 -9.25
N PRO A 30 8.98 -13.33 -8.90
CA PRO A 30 9.48 -14.57 -9.45
C PRO A 30 8.73 -15.76 -8.86
N SER A 31 8.43 -16.75 -9.70
CA SER A 31 7.68 -17.96 -9.36
C SER A 31 8.45 -19.00 -8.52
N GLY A 32 9.63 -18.65 -8.00
CA GLY A 32 10.65 -19.61 -7.52
C GLY A 32 10.88 -19.67 -6.01
N LEU A 33 10.11 -18.95 -5.19
CA LEU A 33 10.35 -18.89 -3.74
C LEU A 33 9.87 -20.18 -3.05
N ARG A 34 10.82 -20.97 -2.51
CA ARG A 34 10.53 -22.20 -1.74
C ARG A 34 10.42 -21.88 -0.25
N PRO A 35 9.53 -22.50 0.54
CA PRO A 35 9.48 -22.28 1.99
C PRO A 35 10.87 -22.44 2.67
N GLY A 36 11.16 -21.57 3.65
CA GLY A 36 12.39 -21.64 4.47
C GLY A 36 13.46 -20.58 4.16
N PHE A 37 13.25 -19.69 3.20
CA PHE A 37 14.11 -18.51 3.01
C PHE A 37 13.77 -17.39 4.00
N ILE A 38 14.76 -16.52 4.24
CA ILE A 38 14.57 -15.23 4.89
C ILE A 38 14.62 -14.16 3.80
N ALA A 39 13.66 -13.23 3.83
CA ALA A 39 13.67 -12.08 2.94
C ALA A 39 13.52 -10.78 3.74
N GLU A 40 14.23 -9.76 3.28
CA GLU A 40 14.06 -8.39 3.72
C GLU A 40 13.06 -7.71 2.77
N ILE A 41 12.04 -7.06 3.32
CA ILE A 41 11.12 -6.24 2.54
C ILE A 41 11.39 -4.79 2.90
N ARG A 42 11.74 -3.97 1.90
CA ARG A 42 11.95 -2.53 2.07
C ARG A 42 10.81 -1.77 1.41
N GLY A 43 10.34 -0.73 2.08
CA GLY A 43 9.33 0.18 1.56
C GLY A 43 9.80 1.61 1.72
N GLU A 44 9.52 2.43 0.71
CA GLU A 44 9.86 3.85 0.71
C GLU A 44 8.64 4.67 0.25
N ILE A 45 8.35 5.75 0.97
CA ILE A 45 7.38 6.75 0.55
C ILE A 45 8.14 7.79 -0.28
N LEU A 46 7.77 7.94 -1.55
CA LEU A 46 8.39 8.88 -2.47
C LEU A 46 7.76 10.27 -2.36
N SER A 47 6.44 10.33 -2.18
CA SER A 47 5.72 11.59 -1.95
C SER A 47 4.38 11.36 -1.24
N THR A 48 3.89 12.40 -0.58
CA THR A 48 2.58 12.40 0.09
C THR A 48 1.84 13.68 -0.24
N THR A 49 0.60 13.54 -0.67
CA THR A 49 -0.35 14.65 -0.84
C THR A 49 -1.40 14.62 0.27
N LYS A 50 -2.37 15.54 0.21
CA LYS A 50 -3.53 15.50 1.13
C LYS A 50 -4.39 14.25 0.94
N ARG A 51 -4.39 13.64 -0.25
CA ARG A 51 -5.34 12.59 -0.64
C ARG A 51 -4.69 11.22 -0.81
N ASP A 52 -3.38 11.16 -0.96
CA ASP A 52 -2.66 9.93 -1.25
C ASP A 52 -1.19 9.99 -0.86
N SER A 53 -0.57 8.81 -0.77
CA SER A 53 0.88 8.63 -0.81
C SER A 53 1.28 7.77 -1.98
N LEU A 54 2.37 8.17 -2.61
CA LEU A 54 3.09 7.39 -3.60
C LEU A 54 4.31 6.76 -2.92
N GLY A 55 4.49 5.47 -3.12
CA GLY A 55 5.65 4.74 -2.63
C GLY A 55 6.12 3.67 -3.61
N ARG A 56 7.20 3.00 -3.21
CA ARG A 56 7.75 1.81 -3.86
C ARG A 56 8.17 0.80 -2.81
N ALA A 57 8.29 -0.45 -3.22
CA ALA A 57 8.80 -1.50 -2.34
C ALA A 57 9.65 -2.51 -3.12
N GLU A 58 10.57 -3.14 -2.40
CA GLU A 58 11.36 -4.25 -2.91
C GLU A 58 11.46 -5.37 -1.89
N VAL A 59 11.76 -6.57 -2.38
CA VAL A 59 12.09 -7.74 -1.59
C VAL A 59 13.51 -8.15 -1.93
N LEU A 60 14.34 -8.36 -0.91
CA LEU A 60 15.70 -8.85 -1.05
C LEU A 60 15.85 -10.22 -0.38
N ILE A 61 16.60 -11.12 -1.01
CA ILE A 61 17.07 -12.37 -0.44
C ILE A 61 18.59 -12.35 -0.55
N ASP A 62 19.28 -12.53 0.58
CA ASP A 62 20.75 -12.44 0.66
C ASP A 62 21.30 -11.15 0.00
N GLY A 63 20.58 -10.03 0.19
CA GLY A 63 20.91 -8.72 -0.37
C GLY A 63 20.64 -8.56 -1.87
N LYS A 64 20.12 -9.59 -2.56
CA LYS A 64 19.73 -9.53 -3.98
C LYS A 64 18.25 -9.25 -4.11
N ARG A 65 17.90 -8.25 -4.92
CA ARG A 65 16.50 -7.91 -5.22
C ARG A 65 15.85 -9.05 -6.00
N VAL A 66 14.78 -9.61 -5.45
CA VAL A 66 14.01 -10.70 -6.05
C VAL A 66 12.61 -10.27 -6.46
N ALA A 67 12.04 -9.22 -5.89
CA ALA A 67 10.77 -8.68 -6.33
C ALA A 67 10.78 -7.16 -6.13
N SER A 68 10.04 -6.43 -6.96
CA SER A 68 9.83 -5.00 -6.75
C SER A 68 8.47 -4.54 -7.22
N VAL A 69 8.07 -3.39 -6.68
CA VAL A 69 6.96 -2.59 -7.14
C VAL A 69 7.43 -1.16 -7.15
N GLU A 70 7.57 -0.59 -8.34
CA GLU A 70 8.13 0.75 -8.53
C GLU A 70 7.09 1.85 -8.26
N ARG A 71 5.78 1.51 -8.29
CA ARG A 71 4.69 2.47 -8.09
C ARG A 71 3.52 1.87 -7.31
N LEU A 72 3.39 2.30 -6.05
CA LEU A 72 2.25 2.02 -5.17
C LEU A 72 1.57 3.31 -4.74
N ILE A 73 0.27 3.41 -4.99
CA ILE A 73 -0.53 4.57 -4.55
C ILE A 73 -1.53 4.10 -3.49
N TYR A 74 -1.44 4.73 -2.32
CA TYR A 74 -2.40 4.57 -1.24
C TYR A 74 -3.23 5.83 -1.12
N SER A 75 -4.55 5.70 -1.21
CA SER A 75 -5.44 6.81 -0.92
C SER A 75 -5.64 6.93 0.58
N HIS A 76 -5.58 8.16 1.09
CA HIS A 76 -5.62 8.51 2.50
C HIS A 76 -6.90 9.27 2.87
N PHE A 77 -7.38 9.04 4.09
CA PHE A 77 -8.56 9.72 4.63
C PHE A 77 -8.23 10.44 5.94
N LYS A 78 -8.17 11.79 5.93
CA LYS A 78 -7.97 12.60 7.14
C LYS A 78 -9.30 13.12 7.67
N GLY A 79 -9.75 12.59 8.82
CA GLY A 79 -10.92 13.04 9.58
C GLY A 79 -12.20 13.13 8.75
N PHE A 80 -13.02 12.06 8.73
CA PHE A 80 -14.17 12.03 7.82
C PHE A 80 -15.53 11.94 8.53
N PRO A 81 -16.51 12.77 8.10
CA PRO A 81 -17.92 12.53 8.31
C PRO A 81 -18.32 11.18 7.69
N PRO A 82 -19.20 10.40 8.35
CA PRO A 82 -19.58 9.06 7.91
C PRO A 82 -20.07 8.95 6.46
N ASP A 83 -20.75 9.98 5.95
CA ASP A 83 -21.37 9.96 4.62
C ASP A 83 -20.37 10.03 3.47
N GLU A 84 -19.27 10.75 3.63
CA GLU A 84 -18.19 10.78 2.62
C GLU A 84 -17.41 9.47 2.60
N LEU A 85 -17.26 8.82 3.76
CA LEU A 85 -16.68 7.49 3.89
C LEU A 85 -17.54 6.45 3.16
N LYS A 86 -18.87 6.47 3.38
CA LYS A 86 -19.81 5.59 2.68
C LYS A 86 -19.69 5.73 1.16
N LYS A 87 -19.82 6.94 0.61
CA LYS A 87 -19.73 7.18 -0.85
C LYS A 87 -18.45 6.65 -1.49
N ARG A 88 -17.33 6.75 -0.78
CA ARG A 88 -16.04 6.26 -1.27
C ARG A 88 -15.88 4.75 -1.13
N PHE A 89 -16.40 4.16 -0.04
CA PHE A 89 -16.50 2.70 0.05
C PHE A 89 -17.36 2.15 -1.07
N GLU A 90 -18.48 2.79 -1.40
CA GLU A 90 -19.30 2.40 -2.54
C GLU A 90 -18.53 2.46 -3.86
N TYR A 91 -17.79 3.56 -4.08
CA TYR A 91 -16.97 3.74 -5.27
C TYR A 91 -15.88 2.66 -5.43
N TYR A 92 -15.13 2.35 -4.37
CA TYR A 92 -14.02 1.38 -4.44
C TYR A 92 -14.47 -0.08 -4.33
N SER A 93 -15.57 -0.36 -3.61
CA SER A 93 -16.13 -1.71 -3.51
C SER A 93 -16.97 -2.09 -4.73
N GLY A 94 -17.48 -1.11 -5.48
CA GLY A 94 -18.45 -1.32 -6.55
C GLY A 94 -19.85 -1.69 -6.06
N LEU A 95 -20.09 -1.67 -4.74
CA LEU A 95 -21.37 -2.01 -4.11
C LEU A 95 -22.04 -0.73 -3.63
N ARG A 96 -23.35 -0.56 -3.85
CA ARG A 96 -24.11 0.51 -3.19
C ARG A 96 -24.45 0.08 -1.76
N ALA A 97 -24.22 0.96 -0.80
CA ALA A 97 -24.67 0.76 0.57
C ALA A 97 -26.17 1.11 0.61
N GLU A 98 -27.00 0.13 0.96
CA GLU A 98 -28.44 0.32 1.18
C GLU A 98 -28.74 1.23 2.39
#